data_AF-F4GZA7-F1
#
_entry.id   AF-F4GZA7-F1
#
_cell.length_a   1.000
_cell.length_b   1.000
_cell.length_c   1.000
_cell.angle_alpha   90.00
_cell.angle_beta   90.00
_cell.angle_gamma   90.00
#
_symmetry.space_group_name_H-M   'P 1'
#
loop_
_entity.id
_entity.type
_entity.pdbx_description
1 polymer ?
#
loop_
_entity_poly.entity_id
_entity_poly.type
_entity_poly.pdbx_seq_one_letter_code
_entity_poly.pdbx_strand_id
1 'polypeptide(L)'
;MITRSGSLSADYSQVELHLGDGGDATAEDLGVLGEWPALMTAWDHLVLTTARQHGTLPFEVQVHDGPVPLDPAWDTVHEASVRLGPGARMTGWAGEGEVVDVPVEDAATYRLRYVVEGGQEGSRQFRDGSWDDEPLERYMVQVWPDEPREAVVVATVPWSQFWAFGPDAVRLVAELQHVPDPERLTVLVDAALAAHPDVAARLRAGDDRYTLGIRRYVGELFRVTYALPVYAEQRTDHEGLQRLILDRAAR
;
A
#
# COMPACT_ATOMS: atom_id res chain seq x y z
N MET A 1 -9.08 25.00 6.22
CA MET A 1 -8.46 23.76 6.75
C MET A 1 -8.96 23.45 8.16
N ILE A 2 -9.48 22.24 8.37
CA ILE A 2 -9.85 21.68 9.67
C ILE A 2 -8.95 20.47 9.95
N THR A 3 -8.39 20.38 11.16
CA THR A 3 -7.57 19.24 11.60
C THR A 3 -8.24 18.49 12.76
N ARG A 4 -8.17 17.17 12.72
CA ARG A 4 -8.54 16.25 13.80
C ARG A 4 -7.40 15.26 13.99
N SER A 5 -7.07 14.96 15.23
CA SER A 5 -6.00 14.00 15.55
C SER A 5 -6.48 13.10 16.68
N GLY A 6 -6.00 11.87 16.67
CA GLY A 6 -6.31 10.87 17.69
C GLY A 6 -5.42 9.64 17.53
N SER A 7 -5.80 8.58 18.22
CA SER A 7 -5.03 7.36 18.31
C SER A 7 -5.85 6.15 17.86
N LEU A 8 -5.50 5.52 16.74
CA LEU A 8 -6.24 4.40 16.16
C LEU A 8 -5.56 3.07 16.47
N SER A 9 -6.34 1.99 16.64
CA SER A 9 -5.78 0.63 16.67
C SER A 9 -5.39 0.19 15.26
N ALA A 10 -4.17 -0.30 15.11
CA ALA A 10 -3.56 -0.76 13.88
C ALA A 10 -3.61 -2.28 13.71
N ASP A 11 -4.48 -2.97 14.47
CA ASP A 11 -4.56 -4.42 14.45
C ASP A 11 -4.79 -4.96 13.04
N TYR A 12 -4.02 -6.00 12.69
CA TYR A 12 -3.94 -6.58 11.35
C TYR A 12 -3.30 -5.68 10.28
N SER A 13 -2.45 -4.73 10.68
CA SER A 13 -1.81 -3.77 9.77
C SER A 13 -2.79 -2.90 9.01
N GLN A 14 -3.87 -2.49 9.67
CA GLN A 14 -4.88 -1.64 9.04
C GLN A 14 -5.57 -0.66 9.98
N VAL A 15 -6.07 0.41 9.38
CA VAL A 15 -7.13 1.29 9.92
C VAL A 15 -8.23 1.44 8.88
N GLU A 16 -9.41 1.90 9.28
CA GLU A 16 -10.60 1.93 8.44
C GLU A 16 -11.10 3.35 8.25
N LEU A 17 -11.37 3.76 7.00
CA LEU A 17 -12.09 4.98 6.66
C LEU A 17 -13.51 4.62 6.27
N HIS A 18 -14.47 4.91 7.15
CA HIS A 18 -15.88 4.85 6.81
C HIS A 18 -16.25 6.09 6.00
N LEU A 19 -16.93 5.88 4.86
CA LEU A 19 -17.13 6.92 3.84
C LEU A 19 -18.29 7.89 4.16
N GLY A 20 -19.09 7.58 5.18
CA GLY A 20 -20.24 8.40 5.59
C GLY A 20 -21.44 8.29 4.64
N ASP A 21 -22.47 9.10 4.91
CA ASP A 21 -23.74 9.04 4.21
C ASP A 21 -23.60 9.40 2.72
N GLY A 22 -23.92 8.45 1.84
CA GLY A 22 -23.79 8.61 0.40
C GLY A 22 -22.33 8.61 -0.09
N GLY A 23 -21.40 8.16 0.76
CA GLY A 23 -20.03 7.87 0.40
C GLY A 23 -19.90 6.57 -0.40
N ASP A 24 -18.92 6.53 -1.29
CA ASP A 24 -18.65 5.41 -2.20
C ASP A 24 -17.22 5.48 -2.74
N ALA A 25 -16.65 4.32 -3.05
CA ALA A 25 -15.36 4.20 -3.70
C ALA A 25 -15.26 2.83 -4.38
N THR A 26 -14.79 2.81 -5.62
CA THR A 26 -14.52 1.57 -6.35
C THR A 26 -13.02 1.24 -6.35
N ALA A 27 -12.67 -0.02 -6.60
CA ALA A 27 -11.26 -0.40 -6.76
C ALA A 27 -10.56 0.38 -7.90
N GLU A 28 -11.31 0.75 -8.94
CA GLU A 28 -10.82 1.58 -10.05
C GLU A 28 -10.47 3.00 -9.57
N ASP A 29 -11.34 3.62 -8.76
CA ASP A 29 -11.10 4.95 -8.19
C ASP A 29 -9.82 5.01 -7.33
N LEU A 30 -9.51 3.91 -6.66
CA LEU A 30 -8.32 3.75 -5.82
C LEU A 30 -7.06 3.39 -6.62
N GLY A 31 -7.18 3.11 -7.92
CA GLY A 31 -6.08 2.60 -8.75
C GLY A 31 -5.59 1.22 -8.32
N VAL A 32 -6.46 0.42 -7.73
CA VAL A 32 -6.13 -0.89 -7.16
C VAL A 32 -6.31 -1.98 -8.20
N LEU A 33 -5.21 -2.61 -8.59
CA LEU A 33 -5.21 -3.89 -9.29
C LEU A 33 -4.50 -4.93 -8.39
N GLY A 34 -5.28 -5.74 -7.67
CA GLY A 34 -4.80 -6.88 -6.88
C GLY A 34 -4.85 -6.71 -5.36
N GLU A 35 -4.28 -7.68 -4.64
CA GLU A 35 -4.35 -7.75 -3.16
C GLU A 35 -3.30 -6.85 -2.49
N TRP A 36 -3.60 -6.22 -1.35
CA TRP A 36 -2.67 -5.41 -0.52
C TRP A 36 -2.23 -4.02 -1.05
N PRO A 37 -3.12 -3.20 -1.64
CA PRO A 37 -2.81 -1.79 -1.90
C PRO A 37 -2.71 -0.97 -0.60
N ALA A 38 -2.27 0.29 -0.71
CA ALA A 38 -2.35 1.21 0.42
C ALA A 38 -3.81 1.45 0.85
N LEU A 39 -4.72 1.55 -0.12
CA LEU A 39 -6.15 1.76 0.03
C LEU A 39 -6.92 0.62 -0.61
N MET A 40 -7.81 -0.05 0.11
CA MET A 40 -8.64 -1.13 -0.42
C MET A 40 -10.11 -0.93 -0.07
N THR A 41 -11.02 -1.17 -1.00
CA THR A 41 -12.47 -1.15 -0.73
C THR A 41 -12.87 -2.37 0.10
N ALA A 42 -13.61 -2.16 1.18
CA ALA A 42 -14.23 -3.21 1.99
C ALA A 42 -15.67 -2.81 2.34
N TRP A 43 -16.61 -3.24 1.51
CA TRP A 43 -18.04 -2.91 1.63
C TRP A 43 -18.30 -1.40 1.76
N ASP A 44 -18.51 -0.90 2.98
CA ASP A 44 -18.89 0.48 3.32
C ASP A 44 -17.72 1.36 3.81
N HIS A 45 -16.50 0.82 3.81
CA HIS A 45 -15.30 1.52 4.24
C HIS A 45 -14.11 1.22 3.32
N LEU A 46 -13.05 2.01 3.50
CA LEU A 46 -11.73 1.71 2.95
C LEU A 46 -10.84 1.17 4.06
N VAL A 47 -10.04 0.17 3.72
CA VAL A 47 -8.95 -0.33 4.55
C VAL A 47 -7.68 0.38 4.12
N LEU A 48 -6.99 1.00 5.08
CA LEU A 48 -5.73 1.71 4.89
C LEU A 48 -4.60 0.91 5.53
N THR A 49 -3.62 0.49 4.73
CA THR A 49 -2.52 -0.36 5.20
C THR A 49 -1.54 0.42 6.07
N THR A 50 -1.28 -0.07 7.27
CA THR A 50 -0.31 0.50 8.22
C THR A 50 1.00 -0.30 8.23
N ALA A 51 2.11 0.32 8.64
CA ALA A 51 3.41 -0.34 8.73
C ALA A 51 3.51 -1.30 9.93
N ARG A 52 2.75 -1.00 10.98
CA ARG A 52 2.66 -1.74 12.24
C ARG A 52 1.47 -2.68 12.20
N GLN A 53 1.65 -3.91 12.69
CA GLN A 53 0.63 -4.95 12.64
C GLN A 53 -0.34 -4.95 13.84
N HIS A 54 0.08 -4.43 15.00
CA HIS A 54 -0.70 -4.43 16.24
C HIS A 54 -0.39 -3.21 17.10
N GLY A 55 -1.36 -2.80 17.92
CA GLY A 55 -1.23 -1.69 18.85
C GLY A 55 -1.73 -0.37 18.29
N THR A 56 -1.47 0.72 19.01
CA THR A 56 -2.02 2.04 18.71
C THR A 56 -1.05 2.88 17.89
N LEU A 57 -1.56 3.71 16.97
CA LEU A 57 -0.78 4.65 16.19
C LEU A 57 -1.35 6.07 16.27
N PRO A 58 -0.50 7.13 16.18
CA PRO A 58 -0.99 8.49 16.01
C PRO A 58 -1.55 8.67 14.60
N PHE A 59 -2.75 9.25 14.51
CA PHE A 59 -3.43 9.49 13.24
C PHE A 59 -3.95 10.93 13.16
N GLU A 60 -3.75 11.55 12.00
CA GLU A 60 -4.24 12.89 11.71
C GLU A 60 -5.16 12.92 10.48
N VAL A 61 -6.24 13.66 10.57
CA VAL A 61 -7.14 13.98 9.46
C VAL A 61 -7.10 15.48 9.22
N GLN A 62 -6.88 15.88 7.97
CA GLN A 62 -6.93 17.27 7.53
C GLN A 62 -7.95 17.43 6.39
N VAL A 63 -8.93 18.30 6.57
CA VAL A 63 -9.88 18.70 5.53
C VAL A 63 -9.49 20.07 5.01
N HIS A 64 -9.21 20.18 3.72
CA HIS A 64 -8.75 21.40 3.05
C HIS A 64 -9.81 21.92 2.08
N ASP A 65 -9.76 23.24 1.84
CA ASP A 65 -10.69 23.92 0.93
C ASP A 65 -10.30 23.74 -0.56
N GLY A 66 -9.14 23.12 -0.82
CA GLY A 66 -8.61 22.86 -2.16
C GLY A 66 -7.29 22.09 -2.13
N PRO A 67 -6.67 21.87 -3.30
CA PRO A 67 -5.47 21.05 -3.44
C PRO A 67 -4.29 21.53 -2.59
N VAL A 68 -3.64 20.59 -1.92
CA VAL A 68 -2.44 20.84 -1.11
C VAL A 68 -1.21 20.32 -1.88
N PRO A 69 -0.10 21.09 -1.98
CA PRO A 69 1.14 20.59 -2.55
C PRO A 69 1.62 19.32 -1.86
N LEU A 70 2.31 18.44 -2.61
CA LEU A 70 3.01 17.30 -2.02
C LEU A 70 4.23 17.80 -1.25
N ASP A 71 4.42 17.29 -0.03
CA ASP A 71 5.66 17.51 0.70
C ASP A 71 6.73 16.52 0.20
N PRO A 72 7.88 16.99 -0.30
CA PRO A 72 8.97 16.11 -0.73
C PRO A 72 9.59 15.30 0.40
N ALA A 73 9.31 15.62 1.67
CA ALA A 73 9.76 14.84 2.83
C ALA A 73 8.94 13.57 3.07
N TRP A 74 7.76 13.43 2.44
CA TRP A 74 6.93 12.24 2.64
C TRP A 74 7.49 11.05 1.88
N ASP A 75 7.81 10.00 2.63
CA ASP A 75 8.37 8.78 2.08
C ASP A 75 7.34 7.98 1.27
N THR A 76 6.06 8.05 1.69
CA THR A 76 4.98 7.26 1.11
C THR A 76 3.66 8.00 1.08
N VAL A 77 3.04 8.05 -0.10
CA VAL A 77 1.75 8.72 -0.35
C VAL A 77 0.90 7.89 -1.31
N HIS A 78 -0.39 7.73 -1.02
CA HIS A 78 -1.40 7.28 -1.98
C HIS A 78 -2.50 8.32 -2.08
N GLU A 79 -2.65 8.92 -3.26
CA GLU A 79 -3.77 9.77 -3.59
C GLU A 79 -4.80 9.03 -4.45
N ALA A 80 -6.08 9.17 -4.13
CA ALA A 80 -7.20 8.62 -4.89
C ALA A 80 -8.41 9.56 -4.83
N SER A 81 -9.33 9.42 -5.77
CA SER A 81 -10.61 10.12 -5.71
C SER A 81 -11.63 9.22 -5.01
N VAL A 82 -12.40 9.77 -4.09
CA VAL A 82 -13.39 9.02 -3.29
C VAL A 82 -14.62 9.89 -3.09
N ARG A 83 -15.80 9.27 -3.01
CA ARG A 83 -17.00 9.97 -2.57
C ARG A 83 -17.09 9.86 -1.05
N LEU A 84 -17.06 11.00 -0.36
CA LEU A 84 -17.25 11.08 1.09
C LEU A 84 -18.54 11.84 1.36
N GLY A 85 -19.17 11.53 2.48
CA GLY A 85 -20.33 12.27 2.96
C GLY A 85 -20.37 12.43 4.47
N PRO A 86 -21.41 13.11 4.98
CA PRO A 86 -21.56 13.39 6.41
C PRO A 86 -21.41 12.13 7.25
N GLY A 87 -20.67 12.22 8.36
CA GLY A 87 -20.39 11.08 9.23
C GLY A 87 -19.21 10.21 8.79
N ALA A 88 -18.46 10.60 7.75
CA ALA A 88 -17.17 9.99 7.43
C ALA A 88 -16.22 10.06 8.63
N ARG A 89 -15.48 8.97 8.88
CA ARG A 89 -14.65 8.82 10.08
C ARG A 89 -13.57 7.75 9.90
N MET A 90 -12.47 7.94 10.62
CA MET A 90 -11.41 6.95 10.77
C MET A 90 -11.62 6.14 12.06
N THR A 91 -11.42 4.83 11.98
CA THR A 91 -11.47 3.88 13.11
C THR A 91 -10.31 2.88 13.03
N GLY A 92 -10.10 2.11 14.10
CA GLY A 92 -9.30 0.89 14.03
C GLY A 92 -10.07 -0.26 13.35
N TRP A 93 -9.46 -1.45 13.36
CA TRP A 93 -10.03 -2.68 12.84
C TRP A 93 -11.46 -2.95 13.39
N ALA A 94 -12.38 -3.32 12.49
CA ALA A 94 -13.78 -3.60 12.80
C ALA A 94 -14.51 -2.47 13.55
N GLY A 95 -14.12 -1.22 13.32
CA GLY A 95 -14.67 -0.05 14.00
C GLY A 95 -14.26 0.08 15.49
N GLU A 96 -13.26 -0.66 15.95
CA GLU A 96 -12.81 -0.63 17.34
C GLU A 96 -11.91 0.59 17.65
N GLY A 97 -11.85 0.95 18.94
CA GLY A 97 -10.95 1.99 19.45
C GLY A 97 -11.51 3.41 19.41
N GLU A 98 -10.61 4.39 19.36
CA GLU A 98 -10.96 5.80 19.19
C GLU A 98 -11.48 6.06 17.77
N VAL A 99 -12.29 7.10 17.63
CA VAL A 99 -12.80 7.57 16.34
C VAL A 99 -12.21 8.94 16.05
N VAL A 100 -11.66 9.12 14.84
CA VAL A 100 -11.22 10.43 14.36
C VAL A 100 -12.14 10.87 13.23
N ASP A 101 -12.93 11.91 13.48
CA ASP A 101 -13.89 12.41 12.50
C ASP A 101 -13.19 12.93 11.22
N VAL A 102 -13.83 12.70 10.07
CA VAL A 102 -13.49 13.34 8.80
C VAL A 102 -14.58 14.37 8.51
N PRO A 103 -14.39 15.65 8.92
CA PRO A 103 -15.45 16.65 8.90
C PRO A 103 -15.73 17.16 7.49
N VAL A 104 -16.46 16.38 6.70
CA VAL A 104 -17.06 16.76 5.42
C VAL A 104 -18.52 17.11 5.61
N GLU A 105 -18.96 18.21 5.01
CA GLU A 105 -20.33 18.73 5.19
C GLU A 105 -21.33 18.16 4.18
N ASP A 106 -20.86 17.90 2.96
CA ASP A 106 -21.69 17.44 1.84
C ASP A 106 -21.17 16.14 1.25
N ALA A 107 -22.12 15.30 0.80
CA ALA A 107 -21.83 14.10 0.03
C ALA A 107 -21.34 14.47 -1.38
N ALA A 108 -20.03 14.41 -1.60
CA ALA A 108 -19.37 14.87 -2.82
C ALA A 108 -18.11 14.05 -3.13
N THR A 109 -17.54 14.25 -4.31
CA THR A 109 -16.23 13.71 -4.65
C THR A 109 -15.14 14.56 -3.98
N TYR A 110 -14.25 13.88 -3.28
CA TYR A 110 -13.05 14.46 -2.70
C TYR A 110 -11.83 13.76 -3.30
N ARG A 111 -10.73 14.50 -3.39
CA ARG A 111 -9.42 13.87 -3.43
C ARG A 111 -9.03 13.50 -2.02
N LEU A 112 -8.64 12.25 -1.82
CA LEU A 112 -8.05 11.74 -0.61
C LEU A 112 -6.55 11.52 -0.84
N ARG A 113 -5.74 11.91 0.12
CA ARG A 113 -4.31 11.62 0.20
C ARG A 113 -4.04 10.91 1.52
N TYR A 114 -3.62 9.65 1.44
CA TYR A 114 -3.09 8.91 2.57
C TYR A 114 -1.57 9.00 2.59
N VAL A 115 -1.01 9.45 3.71
CA VAL A 115 0.43 9.66 3.91
C VAL A 115 0.91 8.76 5.04
N VAL A 116 2.05 8.11 4.82
CA VAL A 116 2.78 7.37 5.86
C VAL A 116 4.21 7.86 5.90
N GLU A 117 4.57 8.47 7.03
CA GLU A 117 5.93 8.90 7.34
C GLU A 117 6.61 7.87 8.23
N GLY A 118 7.88 7.56 8.00
CA GLY A 118 8.63 6.61 8.83
C GLY A 118 8.12 5.17 8.77
N GLY A 119 7.34 4.80 7.73
CA GLY A 119 6.76 3.46 7.60
C GLY A 119 7.81 2.35 7.53
N GLN A 120 9.01 2.64 7.01
CA GLN A 120 10.12 1.69 7.00
C GLN A 120 10.65 1.40 8.40
N GLU A 121 10.80 2.44 9.23
CA GLU A 121 11.24 2.36 10.62
C GLU A 121 10.17 1.68 11.49
N GLY A 122 8.89 2.04 11.31
CA GLY A 122 7.77 1.39 12.00
C GLY A 122 7.66 -0.10 11.68
N SER A 123 7.77 -0.47 10.40
CA SER A 123 7.80 -1.87 9.99
C SER A 123 8.97 -2.64 10.60
N ARG A 124 10.14 -2.00 10.73
CA ARG A 124 11.31 -2.59 11.38
C ARG A 124 11.10 -2.76 12.89
N GLN A 125 10.64 -1.72 13.56
CA GLN A 125 10.34 -1.74 15.00
C GLN A 125 9.43 -2.92 15.33
N PHE A 126 8.39 -3.14 14.51
CA PHE A 126 7.50 -4.29 14.68
C PHE A 126 8.23 -5.64 14.51
N ARG A 127 9.04 -5.79 13.45
CA ARG A 127 9.78 -7.04 13.19
C ARG A 127 10.82 -7.37 14.27
N ASP A 128 11.38 -6.35 14.92
CA ASP A 128 12.39 -6.51 15.96
C ASP A 128 11.78 -6.89 17.33
N GLY A 129 10.44 -7.00 17.44
CA GLY A 129 9.75 -7.40 18.66
C GLY A 129 9.43 -6.25 19.62
N SER A 130 9.71 -5.01 19.23
CA SER A 130 9.51 -3.78 20.00
C SER A 130 8.05 -3.29 19.92
N TRP A 131 7.08 -4.17 20.20
CA TRP A 131 5.67 -3.90 19.92
C TRP A 131 5.06 -2.85 20.85
N ASP A 132 5.54 -2.77 22.09
CA ASP A 132 5.06 -1.84 23.11
C ASP A 132 5.75 -0.47 23.05
N ASP A 133 6.76 -0.30 22.19
CA ASP A 133 7.44 0.98 22.01
C ASP A 133 6.56 1.98 21.24
N GLU A 134 6.75 3.27 21.52
CA GLU A 134 6.10 4.36 20.82
C GLU A 134 6.29 4.22 19.30
N PRO A 135 5.23 4.33 18.49
CA PRO A 135 5.31 4.30 17.03
C PRO A 135 6.33 5.31 16.50
N LEU A 136 7.23 4.84 15.63
CA LEU A 136 8.18 5.70 14.92
C LEU A 136 7.54 6.33 13.68
N GLU A 137 6.48 5.70 13.20
CA GLU A 137 5.71 6.07 12.04
C GLU A 137 4.54 7.01 12.37
N ARG A 138 4.14 7.83 11.40
CA ARG A 138 2.98 8.73 11.50
C ARG A 138 2.08 8.57 10.29
N TYR A 139 0.79 8.75 10.54
CA TYR A 139 -0.25 8.55 9.54
C TYR A 139 -1.12 9.79 9.41
N MET A 140 -1.39 10.17 8.17
CA MET A 140 -2.26 11.30 7.87
C MET A 140 -3.17 11.00 6.69
N VAL A 141 -4.42 11.43 6.81
CA VAL A 141 -5.35 11.56 5.69
C VAL A 141 -5.62 13.04 5.44
N GLN A 142 -5.34 13.51 4.23
CA GLN A 142 -5.77 14.82 3.77
C GLN A 142 -6.91 14.62 2.77
N VAL A 143 -7.96 15.43 2.87
CA VAL A 143 -9.07 15.44 1.91
C VAL A 143 -9.37 16.86 1.44
N TRP A 144 -9.71 17.02 0.17
CA TRP A 144 -10.20 18.29 -0.39
C TRP A 144 -11.17 18.04 -1.55
N PRO A 145 -12.16 18.92 -1.77
CA PRO A 145 -13.01 18.83 -2.95
C PRO A 145 -12.16 18.90 -4.23
N ASP A 146 -12.36 17.95 -5.14
CA ASP A 146 -11.67 17.91 -6.43
C ASP A 146 -12.46 17.05 -7.41
N GLU A 147 -12.21 17.24 -8.71
CA GLU A 147 -12.77 16.36 -9.73
C GLU A 147 -12.10 14.97 -9.66
N PRO A 148 -12.81 13.89 -10.05
CA PRO A 148 -12.22 12.56 -10.15
C PRO A 148 -10.99 12.56 -11.07
N ARG A 149 -9.88 11.96 -10.60
CA ARG A 149 -8.66 11.76 -11.39
C ARG A 149 -7.95 10.48 -10.98
N GLU A 150 -7.08 9.99 -11.85
CA GLU A 150 -6.33 8.76 -11.61
C GLU A 150 -5.59 8.77 -10.26
N ALA A 151 -5.50 7.60 -9.65
CA ALA A 151 -4.76 7.44 -8.41
C ALA A 151 -3.27 7.67 -8.64
N VAL A 152 -2.59 8.20 -7.62
CA VAL A 152 -1.14 8.44 -7.64
C VAL A 152 -0.55 7.77 -6.41
N VAL A 153 0.47 6.95 -6.61
CA VAL A 153 1.23 6.33 -5.51
C VAL A 153 2.67 6.82 -5.60
N VAL A 154 3.17 7.39 -4.50
CA VAL A 154 4.57 7.72 -4.29
C VAL A 154 5.09 6.77 -3.22
N ALA A 155 6.12 5.98 -3.55
CA ALA A 155 6.73 5.01 -2.64
C ALA A 155 8.25 5.08 -2.77
N THR A 156 8.91 5.74 -1.82
CA THR A 156 10.36 6.00 -1.86
C THR A 156 11.16 5.09 -0.93
N VAL A 157 10.48 4.32 -0.09
CA VAL A 157 11.09 3.37 0.87
C VAL A 157 10.74 1.92 0.52
N PRO A 158 11.58 0.93 0.86
CA PRO A 158 11.34 -0.47 0.52
C PRO A 158 10.00 -0.99 1.03
N TRP A 159 9.61 -0.59 2.25
CA TRP A 159 8.34 -0.97 2.84
C TRP A 159 7.16 -0.60 1.94
N SER A 160 7.10 0.55 1.29
CA SER A 160 5.91 0.95 0.52
C SER A 160 5.91 0.53 -0.94
N GLN A 161 6.96 -0.15 -1.43
CA GLN A 161 7.03 -0.56 -2.83
C GLN A 161 5.90 -1.52 -3.24
N PHE A 162 5.37 -2.29 -2.29
CA PHE A 162 4.23 -3.17 -2.59
C PHE A 162 2.97 -2.39 -2.97
N TRP A 163 2.85 -1.11 -2.61
CA TRP A 163 1.74 -0.23 -3.02
C TRP A 163 1.84 0.13 -4.50
N ALA A 164 3.03 0.52 -4.96
CA ALA A 164 3.23 1.00 -6.32
C ALA A 164 3.32 -0.12 -7.35
N PHE A 165 3.80 -1.31 -6.96
CA PHE A 165 4.18 -2.35 -7.94
C PHE A 165 3.01 -3.26 -8.33
N GLY A 166 1.86 -3.17 -7.65
CA GLY A 166 0.69 -4.02 -7.93
C GLY A 166 0.15 -3.92 -9.36
N PRO A 167 -0.23 -2.72 -9.83
CA PRO A 167 -0.73 -2.54 -11.19
C PRO A 167 0.24 -3.05 -12.27
N ASP A 168 1.52 -2.74 -12.14
CA ASP A 168 2.53 -3.22 -13.08
C ASP A 168 2.76 -4.73 -12.99
N ALA A 169 2.64 -5.33 -11.80
CA ALA A 169 2.72 -6.78 -11.63
C ALA A 169 1.62 -7.51 -12.39
N VAL A 170 0.36 -7.06 -12.27
CA VAL A 170 -0.79 -7.63 -12.99
C VAL A 170 -0.56 -7.54 -14.50
N ARG A 171 -0.18 -6.36 -14.99
CA ARG A 171 0.10 -6.12 -16.40
C ARG A 171 1.22 -7.04 -16.92
N LEU A 172 2.36 -7.07 -16.24
CA LEU A 172 3.54 -7.81 -16.69
C LEU A 172 3.33 -9.33 -16.65
N VAL A 173 2.62 -9.84 -15.64
CA VAL A 173 2.25 -11.26 -15.56
C VAL A 173 1.33 -11.66 -16.72
N ALA A 174 0.38 -10.79 -17.10
CA ALA A 174 -0.50 -11.02 -18.24
C ALA A 174 0.25 -10.97 -19.59
N GLU A 175 1.19 -10.03 -19.76
CA GLU A 175 2.04 -9.93 -20.95
C GLU A 175 2.90 -11.19 -21.13
N LEU A 176 3.40 -11.76 -20.04
CA LEU A 176 4.25 -12.97 -20.06
C LEU A 176 3.47 -14.29 -20.08
N GLN A 177 2.15 -14.29 -20.29
CA GLN A 177 1.34 -15.51 -20.32
C GLN A 177 1.78 -16.54 -21.40
N HIS A 178 2.51 -16.08 -22.42
CA HIS A 178 3.03 -16.90 -23.51
C HIS A 178 4.32 -17.64 -23.15
N VAL A 179 4.99 -17.26 -22.06
CA VAL A 179 6.21 -17.90 -21.57
C VAL A 179 5.81 -19.19 -20.81
N PRO A 180 6.41 -20.35 -21.13
CA PRO A 180 6.09 -21.60 -20.44
C PRO A 180 6.47 -21.54 -18.95
N ASP A 181 5.72 -22.27 -18.14
CA ASP A 181 6.10 -22.54 -16.76
C ASP A 181 7.00 -23.80 -16.71
N PRO A 182 8.05 -23.85 -15.87
CA PRO A 182 8.36 -22.91 -14.80
C PRO A 182 9.26 -21.72 -15.21
N GLU A 183 9.68 -21.62 -16.49
CA GLU A 183 10.61 -20.58 -16.96
C GLU A 183 10.07 -19.16 -16.72
N ARG A 184 8.74 -18.99 -16.80
CA ARG A 184 8.05 -17.71 -16.60
C ARG A 184 8.41 -17.02 -15.29
N LEU A 185 8.67 -17.75 -14.20
CA LEU A 185 9.12 -17.14 -12.94
C LEU A 185 10.42 -16.37 -13.10
N THR A 186 11.42 -16.95 -13.77
CA THR A 186 12.72 -16.29 -13.95
C THR A 186 12.61 -15.11 -14.92
N VAL A 187 11.86 -15.28 -16.01
CA VAL A 187 11.62 -14.21 -16.99
C VAL A 187 10.88 -13.03 -16.36
N LEU A 188 9.91 -13.31 -15.49
CA LEU A 188 9.19 -12.27 -14.76
C LEU A 188 10.09 -11.49 -13.81
N VAL A 189 10.96 -12.18 -13.04
CA VAL A 189 11.92 -11.52 -12.16
C VAL A 189 12.86 -10.60 -12.95
N ASP A 190 13.38 -11.07 -14.09
CA ASP A 190 14.21 -10.26 -14.97
C ASP A 190 13.47 -9.03 -15.51
N ALA A 191 12.24 -9.22 -15.98
CA ALA A 191 11.43 -8.14 -16.51
C ALA A 191 11.04 -7.11 -15.44
N ALA A 192 10.74 -7.55 -14.22
CA ALA A 192 10.47 -6.67 -13.08
C ALA A 192 11.70 -5.85 -12.69
N LEU A 193 12.88 -6.47 -12.62
CA LEU A 193 14.14 -5.77 -12.36
C LEU A 193 14.49 -4.77 -13.47
N ALA A 194 14.19 -5.10 -14.73
CA ALA A 194 14.38 -4.20 -15.86
C ALA A 194 13.41 -3.00 -15.85
N ALA A 195 12.18 -3.21 -15.37
CA ALA A 195 11.18 -2.15 -15.20
C ALA A 195 11.54 -1.18 -14.04
N HIS A 196 12.30 -1.66 -13.04
CA HIS A 196 12.69 -0.92 -11.85
C HIS A 196 14.22 -0.83 -11.69
N PRO A 197 14.90 -0.04 -12.55
CA PRO A 197 16.37 0.01 -12.57
C PRO A 197 16.98 0.57 -11.27
N ASP A 198 16.25 1.42 -10.54
CA ASP A 198 16.64 1.92 -9.21
C ASP A 198 16.63 0.78 -8.17
N VAL A 199 15.61 -0.07 -8.18
CA VAL A 199 15.53 -1.27 -7.33
C VAL A 199 16.66 -2.23 -7.65
N ALA A 200 16.89 -2.52 -8.93
CA ALA A 200 18.01 -3.36 -9.35
C ALA A 200 19.36 -2.78 -8.88
N ALA A 201 19.56 -1.47 -8.96
CA ALA A 201 20.78 -0.82 -8.46
C ALA A 201 20.94 -0.94 -6.94
N ARG A 202 19.86 -0.78 -6.17
CA ARG A 202 19.86 -0.95 -4.70
C ARG A 202 20.19 -2.39 -4.30
N LEU A 203 19.59 -3.37 -4.97
CA LEU A 203 19.88 -4.79 -4.74
C LEU A 203 21.34 -5.13 -5.04
N ARG A 204 21.91 -4.62 -6.15
CA ARG A 204 23.34 -4.78 -6.45
C ARG A 204 24.26 -4.12 -5.42
N ALA A 205 23.80 -3.06 -4.77
CA ALA A 205 24.52 -2.42 -3.68
C ALA A 205 24.39 -3.18 -2.33
N GLY A 206 23.67 -4.30 -2.30
CA GLY A 206 23.48 -5.14 -1.11
C GLY A 206 22.30 -4.71 -0.23
N ASP A 207 21.40 -3.85 -0.73
CA ASP A 207 20.19 -3.49 0.00
C ASP A 207 19.02 -4.44 -0.31
N ASP A 208 19.08 -5.64 0.28
CA ASP A 208 18.13 -6.74 0.07
C ASP A 208 16.67 -6.39 0.44
N ARG A 209 16.45 -5.28 1.16
CA ARG A 209 15.09 -4.84 1.53
C ARG A 209 14.22 -4.57 0.30
N TYR A 210 14.84 -4.16 -0.81
CA TYR A 210 14.18 -3.90 -2.08
C TYR A 210 13.69 -5.17 -2.81
N THR A 211 13.99 -6.37 -2.27
CA THR A 211 13.41 -7.62 -2.81
C THR A 211 11.89 -7.68 -2.62
N LEU A 212 11.34 -6.93 -1.65
CA LEU A 212 9.90 -6.86 -1.39
C LEU A 212 9.11 -6.38 -2.62
N GLY A 213 9.59 -5.36 -3.31
CA GLY A 213 8.97 -4.90 -4.55
C GLY A 213 8.94 -6.00 -5.60
N ILE A 214 10.05 -6.68 -5.86
CA ILE A 214 10.10 -7.76 -6.88
C ILE A 214 9.24 -8.96 -6.48
N ARG A 215 9.15 -9.28 -5.18
CA ARG A 215 8.25 -10.32 -4.68
C ARG A 215 6.79 -10.04 -4.99
N ARG A 216 6.39 -8.78 -5.18
CA ARG A 216 5.01 -8.43 -5.60
C ARG A 216 4.66 -9.06 -6.96
N TYR A 217 5.59 -8.98 -7.93
CA TYR A 217 5.43 -9.61 -9.25
C TYR A 217 5.28 -11.12 -9.12
N VAL A 218 6.15 -11.74 -8.32
CA VAL A 218 6.12 -13.19 -8.08
C VAL A 218 4.82 -13.62 -7.42
N GLY A 219 4.33 -12.86 -6.44
CA GLY A 219 3.05 -13.12 -5.77
C GLY A 219 1.87 -13.09 -6.74
N GLU A 220 1.86 -12.14 -7.67
CA GLU A 220 0.83 -12.07 -8.71
C GLU A 220 0.87 -13.28 -9.66
N LEU A 221 2.07 -13.71 -10.08
CA LEU A 221 2.24 -14.96 -10.84
C LEU A 221 1.67 -16.16 -10.07
N PHE A 222 1.96 -16.26 -8.78
CA PHE A 222 1.47 -17.36 -7.95
C PHE A 222 -0.04 -17.33 -7.78
N ARG A 223 -0.65 -16.15 -7.69
CA ARG A 223 -2.10 -15.97 -7.63
C ARG A 223 -2.77 -16.53 -8.89
N VAL A 224 -2.34 -16.12 -10.08
CA VAL A 224 -2.95 -16.56 -11.35
C VAL A 224 -2.65 -18.03 -11.69
N THR A 225 -1.60 -18.60 -11.09
CA THR A 225 -1.24 -20.02 -11.27
C THR A 225 -1.60 -20.90 -10.08
N TYR A 226 -2.34 -20.38 -9.09
CA TYR A 226 -2.51 -21.06 -7.80
C TYR A 226 -3.01 -22.50 -7.93
N ALA A 227 -3.96 -22.73 -8.83
CA ALA A 227 -4.54 -24.04 -9.12
C ALA A 227 -3.59 -25.02 -9.84
N LEU A 228 -2.44 -24.54 -10.33
CA LEU A 228 -1.43 -25.36 -10.98
C LEU A 228 -0.35 -25.77 -9.98
N PRO A 229 0.17 -27.01 -10.04
CA PRO A 229 1.20 -27.50 -9.13
C PRO A 229 2.59 -26.92 -9.42
N VAL A 230 2.77 -26.24 -10.56
CA VAL A 230 4.09 -25.87 -11.12
C VAL A 230 4.95 -24.98 -10.22
N TYR A 231 4.33 -24.21 -9.31
CA TYR A 231 5.04 -23.35 -8.35
C TYR A 231 4.77 -23.70 -6.89
N ALA A 232 4.29 -24.92 -6.60
CA ALA A 232 3.89 -25.30 -5.25
C ALA A 232 5.03 -25.15 -4.22
N GLU A 233 6.25 -25.54 -4.58
CA GLU A 233 7.43 -25.43 -3.71
C GLU A 233 7.84 -23.97 -3.52
N GLN A 234 7.91 -23.20 -4.62
CA GLN A 234 8.36 -21.80 -4.60
C GLN A 234 7.42 -20.89 -3.81
N ARG A 235 6.12 -21.22 -3.74
CA ARG A 235 5.15 -20.46 -2.90
C ARG A 235 5.52 -20.46 -1.43
N THR A 236 6.19 -21.51 -0.94
CA THR A 236 6.60 -21.65 0.46
C THR A 236 8.09 -21.39 0.68
N ASP A 237 8.91 -21.40 -0.37
CA ASP A 237 10.36 -21.18 -0.30
C ASP A 237 10.74 -19.69 -0.39
N HIS A 238 10.46 -18.95 0.68
CA HIS A 238 10.76 -17.51 0.75
C HIS A 238 12.26 -17.18 0.61
N GLU A 239 13.14 -18.05 1.13
CA GLU A 239 14.59 -17.90 1.04
C GLU A 239 15.11 -18.19 -0.37
N GLY A 240 14.62 -19.25 -1.03
CA GLY A 240 14.91 -19.54 -2.43
C GLY A 240 14.48 -18.42 -3.36
N LEU A 241 13.29 -17.85 -3.14
CA LEU A 241 12.84 -16.68 -3.90
C LEU A 241 13.72 -15.45 -3.67
N GLN A 242 14.18 -15.21 -2.43
CA GLN A 242 15.10 -14.12 -2.15
C GLN A 242 16.41 -14.30 -2.92
N ARG A 243 17.01 -15.49 -2.82
CA ARG A 243 18.25 -15.84 -3.53
C ARG A 243 18.09 -15.69 -5.03
N LEU A 244 16.99 -16.18 -5.61
CA LEU A 244 16.69 -16.01 -7.02
C LEU A 244 16.72 -14.53 -7.41
N ILE A 245 15.98 -13.67 -6.70
CA ILE A 245 15.91 -12.23 -7.01
C ILE A 245 17.30 -11.58 -6.94
N LEU A 246 18.07 -11.87 -5.89
CA LEU A 246 19.42 -11.32 -5.72
C LEU A 246 20.39 -11.80 -6.82
N ASP A 247 20.37 -13.10 -7.14
CA ASP A 247 21.18 -13.69 -8.20
C ASP A 247 20.83 -13.15 -9.59
N ARG A 248 19.56 -12.76 -9.81
CA ARG A 248 19.13 -12.10 -11.05
C ARG A 248 19.56 -10.64 -11.08
N ALA A 249 19.42 -9.91 -9.98
CA ALA A 249 19.81 -8.50 -9.88
C ALA A 249 21.33 -8.29 -10.07
N ALA A 250 22.15 -9.26 -9.67
CA ALA A 250 23.60 -9.23 -9.79
C ALA A 250 24.14 -9.37 -11.23
N ARG A 251 23.29 -9.75 -12.20
CA ARG A 251 23.66 -9.91 -13.62
C ARG A 251 23.62 -8.58 -14.36
#